data_AF-A0A3R7KNJ3-F1
#
_entry.id   AF-A0A3R7KNJ3-F1
#
_cell.length_a   1.000
_cell.length_b   1.000
_cell.length_c   1.000
_cell.angle_alpha   90.00
_cell.angle_beta   90.00
_cell.angle_gamma   90.00
#
_symmetry.space_group_name_H-M   'P 1'
#
loop_
_entity.id
_entity.type
_entity.pdbx_description
1 polymer ?
#
loop_
_entity_poly.entity_id
_entity_poly.type
_entity_poly.pdbx_seq_one_letter_code
_entity_poly.pdbx_strand_id
1 'polypeptide(L)' 'MATIAYEGPDGLAEETVDADHITDSGKVQGVRVRLADEGFIHLPYTRLYWIRMSEEEGRANYSSA' A
#
# COMPACT_ATOMS: atom_id res chain seq x y z
N MET A 1 -5.80 3.58 -9.62
CA MET A 1 -5.62 2.22 -9.08
C MET A 1 -4.15 1.93 -8.79
N ALA A 2 -3.89 1.18 -7.72
CA ALA A 2 -2.58 0.69 -7.34
C ALA A 2 -2.64 -0.82 -7.04
N THR A 3 -1.64 -1.56 -7.52
CA THR A 3 -1.41 -2.94 -7.11
C THR A 3 -0.25 -2.96 -6.12
N ILE A 4 -0.41 -3.68 -5.02
CA ILE A 4 0.60 -3.84 -3.98
C ILE A 4 0.93 -5.32 -3.80
N ALA A 5 2.23 -5.63 -3.70
CA ALA A 5 2.71 -6.96 -3.38
C ALA A 5 3.52 -6.93 -2.08
N TYR A 6 3.21 -7.86 -1.18
CA TYR A 6 3.82 -7.93 0.14
C TYR A 6 3.90 -9.36 0.68
N GLU A 7 4.71 -9.57 1.72
CA GLU A 7 4.77 -10.82 2.46
C GLU A 7 3.65 -10.91 3.50
N GLY A 8 2.70 -11.82 3.27
CA GLY A 8 1.63 -12.22 4.16
C GLY A 8 1.91 -13.53 4.90
N PRO A 9 0.96 -14.01 5.74
CA PRO A 9 1.13 -15.24 6.52
C PRO A 9 1.29 -16.50 5.66
N ASP A 10 0.69 -16.51 4.47
CA ASP A 10 0.73 -17.63 3.52
C ASP A 10 1.79 -17.45 2.42
N GLY A 11 2.68 -16.45 2.55
CA GLY A 11 3.69 -16.10 1.56
C GLY A 11 3.36 -14.82 0.81
N LEU A 12 3.66 -14.77 -0.49
CA LEU A 12 3.42 -13.57 -1.30
C LEU A 12 1.91 -13.32 -1.46
N ALA A 13 1.48 -12.12 -1.07
CA ALA A 13 0.13 -11.61 -1.29
C ALA A 13 0.15 -10.43 -2.27
N GLU A 14 -0.89 -10.32 -3.08
CA GLU A 14 -1.10 -9.22 -4.02
C GLU A 14 -2.51 -8.66 -3.89
N GLU A 15 -2.64 -7.34 -3.78
CA GLU A 15 -3.93 -6.66 -3.65
C GLU A 15 -4.01 -5.51 -4.64
N THR A 16 -5.22 -5.24 -5.16
CA THR A 16 -5.49 -4.06 -5.98
C THR A 16 -6.45 -3.14 -5.26
N VAL A 17 -6.01 -1.91 -5.02
CA VAL A 17 -6.75 -0.88 -4.27
C VAL A 17 -6.72 0.45 -5.03
N ASP A 18 -7.54 1.42 -4.63
CA ASP A 18 -7.37 2.80 -5.07
C ASP A 18 -6.04 3.37 -4.55
N ALA A 19 -5.33 4.21 -5.32
CA ALA A 19 -4.04 4.72 -4.83
C ALA A 19 -4.19 5.58 -3.58
N ASP A 20 -5.31 6.30 -3.46
CA ASP A 20 -5.67 7.09 -2.27
C ASP A 20 -5.89 6.24 -1.00
N HIS A 21 -5.99 4.92 -1.14
CA HIS A 21 -6.07 4.00 0.00
C HIS A 21 -4.70 3.65 0.58
N ILE A 22 -3.62 4.03 -0.09
CA ILE A 22 -2.24 3.81 0.36
C ILE A 22 -1.74 5.09 0.99
N THR A 23 -1.53 5.05 2.31
CA THR A 23 -1.09 6.20 3.10
C THR A 23 0.13 5.84 3.94
N ASP A 24 0.82 6.82 4.51
CA ASP A 24 1.82 6.55 5.55
C ASP A 24 1.14 5.85 6.74
N SER A 25 1.81 4.85 7.31
CA SER A 25 1.22 4.08 8.39
C SER A 25 1.01 4.88 9.68
N GLY A 26 1.90 5.80 10.03
CA GLY A 26 1.94 6.46 11.35
C GLY A 26 2.04 5.52 12.57
N LYS A 27 2.25 4.22 12.36
CA LYS A 27 2.27 3.15 13.40
C LYS A 27 3.47 2.24 13.25
N VAL A 28 3.81 1.89 12.01
CA VAL A 28 5.04 1.19 11.64
C VAL A 28 5.80 2.01 10.61
N GLN A 29 7.09 1.71 10.43
CA GLN A 29 7.84 2.24 9.28
C GLN A 29 7.38 1.53 8.01
N GLY A 30 6.38 2.10 7.35
CA GLY A 30 5.69 1.45 6.26
C GLY A 30 4.41 2.17 5.85
N VAL A 31 3.57 1.47 5.09
CA VAL A 31 2.32 2.01 4.55
C VAL A 31 1.11 1.43 5.28
N ARG A 32 0.02 2.18 5.31
CA ARG A 32 -1.31 1.69 5.64
C ARG A 32 -2.11 1.59 4.36
N VAL A 33 -2.71 0.41 4.14
CA VAL A 33 -3.57 0.13 2.99
C VAL A 33 -4.99 -0.09 3.47
N ARG A 34 -5.94 0.66 2.92
CA ARG A 34 -7.37 0.42 3.09
C ARG A 34 -7.86 -0.57 2.03
N LEU A 35 -8.39 -1.71 2.48
CA LEU A 35 -8.94 -2.76 1.64
C LEU A 35 -10.37 -2.42 1.20
N ALA A 36 -10.89 -3.17 0.24
CA ALA A 36 -12.25 -2.99 -0.29
C ALA A 36 -13.36 -3.32 0.74
N ASP A 37 -13.07 -4.16 1.73
CA ASP A 37 -13.97 -4.54 2.81
C ASP A 37 -13.93 -3.56 4.02
N GLU A 38 -13.41 -2.35 3.80
CA GLU A 38 -13.17 -1.33 4.83
C GLU A 38 -12.12 -1.74 5.89
N GLY A 39 -11.46 -2.88 5.71
CA GLY A 39 -10.32 -3.31 6.52
C GLY A 39 -9.07 -2.46 6.29
N PHE A 40 -8.14 -2.50 7.26
CA PHE A 40 -6.84 -1.84 7.13
C PHE A 40 -5.71 -2.82 7.42
N ILE A 41 -4.66 -2.75 6.59
CA ILE A 41 -3.41 -3.44 6.84
C ILE A 41 -2.31 -2.41 7.02
N HIS A 42 -1.52 -2.56 8.09
CA HIS A 42 -0.27 -1.85 8.28
C HIS A 42 0.88 -2.73 7.80
N LEU A 43 1.55 -2.31 6.72
CA LEU A 43 2.60 -3.07 6.06
C LEU A 43 3.97 -2.41 6.31
N PRO A 44 4.83 -3.03 7.13
CA PRO A 44 6.21 -2.58 7.28
C PRO A 44 6.97 -2.66 5.94
N TYR A 45 7.88 -1.73 5.68
CA TYR A 45 8.67 -1.73 4.44
C TYR A 45 9.48 -3.01 4.22
N THR A 46 9.87 -3.70 5.29
CA THR A 46 10.60 -4.98 5.22
C THR A 46 9.77 -6.11 4.60
N ARG A 47 8.45 -5.97 4.56
CA ARG A 47 7.52 -6.92 3.93
C ARG A 47 6.93 -6.42 2.62
N LEU A 48 7.19 -5.17 2.27
CA LEU A 48 6.68 -4.56 1.04
C LEU A 48 7.66 -4.87 -0.10
N TYR A 49 7.20 -5.59 -1.11
CA TYR A 49 8.03 -5.86 -2.29
C TYR A 49 7.93 -4.73 -3.30
N TRP A 50 6.71 -4.35 -3.69
CA TRP A 50 6.50 -3.27 -4.63
C TRP A 50 5.08 -2.71 -4.56
N ILE A 51 4.94 -1.47 -5.02
CA ILE A 51 3.66 -0.82 -5.32
C ILE A 51 3.73 -0.34 -6.76
N ARG A 52 2.77 -0.74 -7.58
CA ARG A 52 2.65 -0.33 -8.98
C ARG A 52 1.37 0.45 -9.16
N MET A 53 1.50 1.74 -9.50
CA MET A 53 0.37 2.63 -9.79
C MET A 53 0.11 2.67 -11.30
N SER A 54 -1.15 2.85 -11.70
CA SER A 54 -1.51 3.17 -13.09
C SER A 54 -1.01 4.57 -13.48
N GLU A 55 -0.69 4.77 -14.76
CA GLU A 55 -0.11 6.02 -15.28
C GLU A 55 -0.97 7.27 -14.98
N GLU A 56 -2.31 7.14 -14.99
CA GLU A 56 -3.25 8.22 -14.64
C GLU A 56 -3.16 8.68 -13.17
N GLU A 57 -2.68 7.83 -12.25
CA GLU A 57 -2.58 8.14 -10.81
C GLU A 57 -1.13 8.30 -10.32
N GLY A 58 -0.14 8.24 -11.22
CA GLY A 58 1.30 8.26 -10.90
C GLY A 58 1.83 9.54 -10.23
N ARG A 59 0.99 10.55 -9.96
CA ARG A 59 1.34 11.68 -9.09
C ARG A 59 1.04 11.35 -7.62
N ALA A 60 1.79 10.40 -7.08
CA ALA A 60 1.88 10.25 -5.63
C ALA A 60 2.58 11.50 -5.06
N ASN A 61 1.81 12.40 -4.44
CA ASN A 61 2.33 13.61 -3.82
C ASN A 61 2.86 13.25 -2.43
N TYR A 62 4.12 12.80 -2.37
CA TYR A 62 4.83 12.54 -1.12
C TYR A 62 5.24 13.82 -0.39
N SER A 63 4.40 14.87 -0.41
CA SER A 63 4.63 16.08 0.37
C SER A 63 4.34 15.79 1.85
N SER A 64 5.32 15.23 2.54
CA SER A 64 5.48 15.36 3.98
C SER A 64 6.30 16.62 4.25
N ALA A 65 5.62 17.76 4.36
CA ALA A 65 6.17 19.01 4.90
C ALA A 65 5.11 19.72 5.75
#